data_AF-A0A7S1IE04-F1
#
_entry.id   AF-A0A7S1IE04-F1
#
_cell.length_a   1.000
_cell.length_b   1.000
_cell.length_c   1.000
_cell.angle_alpha   90.00
_cell.angle_beta   90.00
_cell.angle_gamma   90.00
#
_symmetry.space_group_name_H-M   'P 1'
#
loop_
_entity.id
_entity.type
_entity.pdbx_description
1 polymer ?
#
loop_
_entity_poly.entity_id
_entity_poly.type
_entity_poly.pdbx_seq_one_letter_code
_entity_poly.pdbx_strand_id
1 'polypeptide(L)'
;AGAVPVVIGAPNVQELAPAPGSIINVDDFEGPKALAEYLRYLNANDTAYEAYLAYKFRPVSELNPLVLEAGARAQLTGAFRGYSRTAPELFCDLCYTLRANNTPPLVPDKSCMKKTWNLMK
;
A
#
# COMPACT_ATOMS: atom_id res chain seq x y z
N ALA A 1 5.90 5.92 0.94
CA ALA A 1 4.71 5.61 0.10
C ALA A 1 3.79 4.66 0.87
N GLY A 2 2.47 4.87 0.80
CA GLY A 2 1.50 4.18 1.68
C GLY A 2 0.11 4.02 1.05
N ALA A 3 0.04 3.63 -0.22
CA ALA A 3 -1.23 3.43 -0.92
C ALA A 3 -1.70 1.97 -0.83
N VAL A 4 -3.03 1.77 -0.86
CA VAL A 4 -3.67 0.46 -1.03
C VAL A 4 -3.76 0.15 -2.54
N PRO A 5 -3.24 -0.99 -3.01
CA PRO A 5 -3.31 -1.35 -4.41
C PRO A 5 -4.73 -1.80 -4.80
N VAL A 6 -5.23 -1.28 -5.92
CA VAL A 6 -6.43 -1.76 -6.61
C VAL A 6 -5.95 -2.54 -7.84
N VAL A 7 -6.26 -3.83 -7.91
CA VAL A 7 -5.64 -4.76 -8.86
C VAL A 7 -6.68 -5.38 -9.78
N ILE A 8 -6.33 -5.50 -11.06
CA ILE A 8 -7.08 -6.20 -12.11
C ILE A 8 -6.13 -7.21 -12.74
N GLY A 9 -6.56 -8.45 -12.96
CA GLY A 9 -5.85 -9.40 -13.83
C GLY A 9 -5.74 -10.82 -13.27
N ALA A 10 -4.75 -11.07 -12.43
CA ALA A 10 -4.41 -12.45 -12.02
C ALA A 10 -5.45 -13.00 -11.03
N PRO A 11 -6.10 -14.15 -11.32
CA PRO A 11 -7.13 -14.71 -10.44
C PRO A 11 -6.59 -15.17 -9.09
N ASN A 12 -5.28 -15.44 -9.01
CA ASN A 12 -4.58 -15.82 -7.78
C ASN A 12 -3.85 -14.65 -7.11
N VAL A 13 -4.17 -13.39 -7.46
CA VAL A 13 -3.48 -12.21 -6.89
C VAL A 13 -3.54 -12.17 -5.36
N GLN A 14 -4.62 -12.67 -4.76
CA GLN A 14 -4.78 -12.76 -3.31
C GLN A 14 -3.74 -13.69 -2.67
N GLU A 15 -3.32 -14.75 -3.35
CA GLU A 15 -2.26 -15.66 -2.88
C GLU A 15 -0.86 -15.02 -2.94
N LEU A 16 -0.71 -13.94 -3.70
CA LEU A 16 0.53 -13.17 -3.82
C LEU A 16 0.50 -11.89 -2.98
N ALA A 17 -0.61 -11.62 -2.29
CA ALA A 17 -0.75 -10.46 -1.43
C ALA A 17 0.10 -10.61 -0.15
N PRO A 18 0.69 -9.52 0.38
CA PRO A 18 1.48 -9.56 1.62
C PRO A 18 0.72 -10.13 2.82
N ALA A 19 -0.58 -9.86 2.89
CA ALA A 19 -1.50 -10.39 3.90
C ALA A 19 -2.94 -10.42 3.33
N PRO A 20 -3.84 -11.23 3.91
CA PRO A 20 -5.26 -11.16 3.58
C PRO A 20 -5.81 -9.75 3.79
N GLY A 21 -6.61 -9.26 2.83
CA GLY A 21 -7.20 -7.92 2.91
C GLY A 21 -6.19 -6.77 2.77
N SER A 22 -5.01 -7.00 2.18
CA SER A 22 -4.03 -5.94 1.90
C SER A 22 -4.17 -5.31 0.50
N ILE A 23 -5.05 -5.87 -0.33
CA ILE A 23 -5.32 -5.41 -1.71
C ILE A 23 -6.82 -5.33 -1.95
N ILE A 24 -7.22 -4.52 -2.93
CA ILE A 24 -8.59 -4.49 -3.45
C ILE A 24 -8.54 -5.16 -4.83
N ASN A 25 -9.13 -6.35 -4.94
CA ASN A 25 -9.27 -7.03 -6.23
C ASN A 25 -10.55 -6.57 -6.92
N VAL A 26 -10.45 -6.12 -8.17
CA VAL A 26 -11.60 -5.59 -8.91
C VAL A 26 -12.63 -6.67 -9.22
N ASP A 27 -12.18 -7.91 -9.39
CA ASP A 27 -13.05 -9.04 -9.70
C ASP A 27 -13.96 -9.44 -8.51
N ASP A 28 -13.69 -8.92 -7.30
CA ASP A 28 -14.52 -9.14 -6.11
C ASP A 28 -15.82 -8.28 -6.14
N PHE A 29 -15.99 -7.42 -7.13
CA PHE A 29 -17.14 -6.52 -7.26
C PHE A 29 -17.98 -6.86 -8.49
N GLU A 30 -19.31 -6.69 -8.40
CA GLU A 30 -20.25 -6.92 -9.50
C GLU A 30 -20.00 -6.03 -10.74
N GLY A 31 -19.24 -4.95 -10.57
CA GLY A 31 -18.84 -4.06 -11.66
C GLY A 31 -18.20 -2.76 -11.18
N PRO A 32 -17.80 -1.88 -12.11
CA PRO A 32 -17.05 -0.66 -11.81
C PRO A 32 -17.83 0.33 -10.94
N LYS A 33 -19.16 0.31 -11.00
CA LYS A 33 -20.02 1.16 -10.15
C LYS A 33 -19.91 0.76 -8.67
N ALA A 34 -20.02 -0.54 -8.38
CA ALA A 34 -19.91 -1.06 -7.01
C ALA A 34 -18.51 -0.79 -6.44
N LEU A 35 -17.46 -0.98 -7.25
CA LEU A 35 -16.09 -0.62 -6.87
C LEU A 35 -15.96 0.88 -6.55
N ALA A 36 -16.52 1.76 -7.39
CA ALA A 36 -16.45 3.21 -7.16
C ALA A 36 -17.16 3.64 -5.87
N GLU A 37 -18.31 3.03 -5.57
CA GLU A 37 -19.03 3.24 -4.31
C GLU A 37 -18.19 2.77 -3.10
N TYR A 38 -17.53 1.63 -3.21
CA TYR A 38 -16.63 1.11 -2.17
C TYR A 38 -15.41 2.02 -1.94
N LEU A 39 -14.78 2.52 -3.01
CA LEU A 39 -13.66 3.46 -2.89
C LEU A 39 -14.07 4.80 -2.25
N ARG A 40 -15.30 5.27 -2.50
CA ARG A 40 -15.85 6.45 -1.81
C ARG A 40 -16.06 6.20 -0.33
N TYR A 41 -16.55 5.01 0.03
CA TYR A 41 -16.65 4.58 1.43
C TYR A 41 -15.28 4.59 2.11
N LEU A 42 -14.25 4.00 1.50
CA LEU A 42 -12.89 4.00 2.07
C LEU A 42 -12.31 5.41 2.22
N ASN A 43 -12.55 6.30 1.26
CA ASN A 43 -12.11 7.69 1.35
C ASN A 43 -12.81 8.49 2.46
N ALA A 44 -13.99 8.06 2.90
CA ALA A 44 -14.73 8.70 3.99
C ALA A 44 -14.49 8.03 5.35
N ASN A 45 -13.81 6.87 5.38
CA ASN A 45 -13.61 6.07 6.57
C ASN A 45 -12.14 5.65 6.70
N ASP A 46 -11.36 6.50 7.38
CA ASP A 46 -9.94 6.28 7.61
C ASP A 46 -9.66 4.95 8.30
N THR A 47 -10.47 4.53 9.27
CA THR A 47 -10.30 3.24 9.96
C THR A 47 -10.41 2.06 9.00
N ALA A 48 -11.38 2.09 8.09
CA ALA A 48 -11.55 1.04 7.08
C ALA A 48 -10.40 1.04 6.07
N TYR A 49 -9.93 2.22 5.64
CA TYR A 49 -8.79 2.34 4.74
C TYR A 49 -7.49 1.86 5.41
N GLU A 50 -7.24 2.25 6.66
CA GLU A 50 -6.03 1.87 7.40
C GLU A 50 -5.95 0.37 7.69
N ALA A 51 -7.09 -0.33 7.79
CA ALA A 51 -7.13 -1.78 7.94
C ALA A 51 -6.38 -2.51 6.80
N TYR A 52 -6.45 -2.01 5.56
CA TYR A 52 -5.71 -2.55 4.42
C TYR A 52 -4.18 -2.41 4.56
N LEU A 53 -3.73 -1.45 5.36
CA LEU A 53 -2.31 -1.14 5.57
C LEU A 53 -1.76 -1.75 6.87
N ALA A 54 -2.59 -2.43 7.66
CA ALA A 54 -2.22 -2.96 8.97
C ALA A 54 -1.05 -3.96 8.92
N TYR A 55 -0.92 -4.72 7.83
CA TYR A 55 0.17 -5.68 7.64
C TYR A 55 1.56 -5.04 7.67
N LYS A 56 1.66 -3.73 7.40
CA LYS A 56 2.92 -2.99 7.43
C LYS A 56 3.48 -2.83 8.84
N PHE A 57 2.62 -2.98 9.85
CA PHE A 57 2.96 -2.89 11.27
C PHE A 57 3.07 -4.26 11.94
N ARG A 58 2.98 -5.34 11.15
CA ARG A 58 3.16 -6.69 11.65
C ARG A 58 4.60 -7.13 11.43
N PRO A 59 5.11 -8.02 12.28
CA PRO A 59 6.42 -8.59 12.07
C PRO A 59 6.45 -9.36 10.74
N VAL A 60 7.62 -9.35 10.10
CA VAL A 60 7.83 -9.99 8.78
C VAL A 60 7.45 -11.48 8.79
N SER A 61 7.56 -12.14 9.94
CA SER A 61 7.16 -13.55 10.14
C SER A 61 5.66 -13.82 10.00
N GLU A 62 4.81 -12.79 10.08
CA GLU A 62 3.36 -12.91 9.92
C GLU A 62 2.87 -12.63 8.50
N LEU A 63 3.78 -12.32 7.58
CA LEU A 63 3.44 -12.09 6.18
C LEU A 63 3.33 -13.40 5.39
N ASN A 64 2.72 -13.28 4.22
CA ASN A 64 2.65 -14.36 3.24
C ASN A 64 4.06 -14.90 2.91
N PRO A 65 4.30 -16.22 3.06
CA PRO A 65 5.61 -16.82 2.78
C PRO A 65 6.12 -16.57 1.36
N LEU A 66 5.24 -16.55 0.36
CA LEU A 66 5.63 -16.26 -1.03
C LEU A 66 6.18 -14.85 -1.19
N VAL A 67 5.61 -13.89 -0.45
CA VAL A 67 6.08 -12.49 -0.43
C VAL A 67 7.41 -12.39 0.32
N LEU A 68 7.57 -13.14 1.41
CA LEU A 68 8.83 -13.19 2.16
C LEU A 68 9.98 -13.77 1.32
N GLU A 69 9.73 -14.87 0.62
CA GLU A 69 10.71 -15.49 -0.28
C GLU A 69 11.08 -14.58 -1.46
N ALA A 70 10.08 -13.91 -2.06
CA ALA A 70 10.31 -12.92 -3.11
C ALA A 70 11.16 -11.74 -2.59
N GLY A 71 10.85 -11.23 -1.40
CA GLY A 71 11.61 -10.15 -0.74
C GLY A 71 13.05 -10.55 -0.43
N ALA A 72 13.28 -11.76 0.09
CA ALA A 72 14.62 -12.29 0.36
C ALA A 72 15.45 -12.42 -0.93
N ARG A 73 14.83 -12.82 -2.04
CA ARG A 73 15.49 -12.88 -3.36
C ARG A 73 15.80 -11.50 -3.93
N ALA A 74 14.92 -10.51 -3.72
CA ALA A 74 15.16 -9.12 -4.11
C ALA A 74 16.30 -8.47 -3.31
N GLN A 75 16.56 -8.96 -2.09
CA GLN A 75 17.66 -8.51 -1.24
C GLN A 75 19.04 -8.94 -1.76
N LEU A 76 19.13 -10.11 -2.39
CA LEU A 76 20.36 -10.62 -3.03
C LEU A 76 20.73 -9.83 -4.30
N THR A 77 19.76 -9.19 -4.96
CA THR A 77 19.97 -8.42 -6.20
C THR A 77 20.14 -6.91 -5.95
N GLY A 78 20.05 -6.46 -4.70
CA GLY A 78 20.26 -5.05 -4.32
C GLY A 78 19.17 -4.08 -4.79
N ALA A 79 17.99 -4.59 -5.17
CA ALA A 79 16.86 -3.79 -5.67
C ALA A 79 16.05 -3.09 -4.55
N PHE A 80 16.15 -3.56 -3.30
CA PHE A 80 15.48 -2.97 -2.13
C PHE A 80 16.46 -2.18 -1.24
N ARG A 81 16.91 -1.00 -1.68
CA ARG A 81 17.84 -0.12 -0.91
C ARG A 81 17.16 0.89 0.04
N GLY A 82 15.95 0.62 0.52
CA GLY A 82 15.16 1.62 1.28
C GLY A 82 14.38 1.10 2.49
N TYR A 83 14.66 -0.13 2.92
CA TYR A 83 14.02 -0.77 4.06
C TYR A 83 15.10 -1.14 5.07
N SER A 84 15.10 -0.53 6.27
CA SER A 84 16.12 -0.84 7.26
C SER A 84 15.98 -2.28 7.74
N ARG A 85 17.13 -2.96 7.81
CA ARG A 85 17.29 -4.27 8.44
C ARG A 85 17.01 -4.26 9.96
N THR A 86 16.88 -3.08 10.57
CA THR A 86 16.75 -2.94 12.03
C THR A 86 15.31 -2.76 12.52
N ALA A 87 14.33 -2.59 11.63
CA ALA A 87 12.93 -2.57 12.02
C ALA A 87 12.35 -3.99 11.93
N PRO A 88 11.77 -4.54 13.01
CA PRO A 88 11.08 -5.83 12.96
C PRO A 88 9.81 -5.81 12.08
N GLU A 89 9.36 -4.62 11.65
CA GLU A 89 8.13 -4.37 10.87
C GLU A 89 8.44 -3.82 9.48
N LEU A 90 7.60 -4.15 8.48
CA LEU A 90 7.72 -3.83 7.03
C LEU A 90 7.69 -2.33 6.66
N PHE A 91 7.92 -1.44 7.61
CA PHE A 91 7.94 -0.01 7.42
C PHE A 91 9.24 0.48 6.77
N CYS A 92 9.11 1.25 5.69
CA CYS A 92 10.21 2.06 5.17
C CYS A 92 10.65 3.07 6.24
N ASP A 93 11.96 3.27 6.41
CA ASP A 93 12.52 4.21 7.39
C ASP A 93 11.95 5.63 7.26
N LEU A 94 11.68 6.05 6.03
CA LEU A 94 11.02 7.32 5.74
C LEU A 94 9.62 7.36 6.35
N CYS A 95 8.83 6.31 6.17
CA CYS A 95 7.49 6.23 6.74
C CYS A 95 7.55 6.19 8.28
N TYR A 96 8.53 5.50 8.86
CA TYR A 96 8.73 5.45 10.30
C TYR A 96 9.01 6.84 10.85
N THR A 97 9.88 7.59 10.17
CA THR A 97 10.22 8.98 10.50
C THR A 97 9.01 9.92 10.37
N LEU A 98 8.20 9.76 9.31
CA LEU A 98 6.96 10.53 9.10
C LEU A 98 5.94 10.28 10.21
N ARG A 99 5.79 9.03 10.68
CA ARG A 99 4.87 8.69 11.77
C ARG A 99 5.39 9.09 13.15
N ALA A 100 6.71 9.05 13.38
CA ALA A 100 7.32 9.45 14.65
C ALA A 100 7.25 10.97 14.92
N ASN A 101 6.58 11.75 14.05
CA ASN A 101 6.39 13.20 14.16
C ASN A 101 7.70 14.00 14.24
N ASN A 102 8.82 13.39 13.80
CA ASN A 102 10.15 13.99 13.75
C ASN A 102 10.44 14.66 12.40
N THR A 103 9.40 14.98 11.64
CA THR A 103 9.56 15.60 10.32
C THR A 103 9.52 17.11 10.41
N PRO A 104 10.44 17.82 9.71
CA PRO A 104 10.16 19.17 9.27
C PRO A 104 8.84 19.16 8.49
N PRO A 105 8.01 20.21 8.58
CA PRO A 105 6.72 20.25 7.89
C PRO A 105 6.90 19.89 6.42
N LEU A 106 6.11 18.93 5.95
CA LEU A 106 6.08 18.57 4.52
C LEU A 106 5.69 19.83 3.75
N VAL A 107 6.65 20.42 3.04
CA VAL A 107 6.38 21.51 2.12
C VAL A 107 5.56 20.89 0.98
N PRO A 108 4.30 21.33 0.76
CA PRO A 108 3.51 20.80 -0.34
C PRO A 108 4.25 21.03 -1.65
N ASP A 109 4.66 19.96 -2.31
CA ASP A 109 5.15 20.08 -3.67
C ASP A 109 3.94 20.41 -4.57
N LYS A 110 4.13 21.33 -5.51
CA LYS A 110 3.02 21.82 -6.35
C LYS A 110 2.48 20.74 -7.30
N SER A 111 3.02 19.52 -7.25
CA SER A 111 2.61 18.36 -8.03
C SER A 111 1.16 17.95 -7.75
N CYS A 112 0.71 18.02 -6.49
CA CYS A 112 -0.68 17.70 -6.11
C CYS A 112 -1.66 18.88 -6.20
N MET A 113 -1.15 20.11 -6.32
CA MET A 113 -2.00 21.32 -6.34
C MET A 113 -2.42 21.76 -7.74
N LYS A 114 -1.85 21.19 -8.81
CA LYS A 114 -2.35 21.39 -10.19
C LYS A 114 -3.46 20.39 -10.51
N LYS A 115 -4.61 20.51 -9.82
CA LYS A 115 -5.85 19.79 -10.17
C LYS A 115 -6.51 20.37 -11.43
N THR A 116 -5.79 20.45 -12.55
CA THR A 116 -6.42 20.63 -13.87
C THR A 116 -6.50 19.26 -14.53
N TRP A 117 -7.39 18.41 -14.01
CA TRP A 117 -7.88 17.26 -14.75
C TRP A 117 -8.89 17.80 -15.75
N ASN A 118 -8.40 18.39 -16.84
CA ASN A 118 -9.26 18.68 -17.98
C ASN A 118 -9.68 17.30 -18.53
N LEU A 119 -10.89 16.88 -18.19
CA LEU A 119 -11.58 15.82 -18.90
C LEU A 119 -11.61 16.27 -20.36
N MET A 120 -10.83 15.60 -21.21
CA MET A 120 -10.89 15.80 -22.64
C MET A 120 -12.35 15.56 -23.04
N LYS A 121 -13.01 16.62 -23.51
CA LYS A 121 -14.28 16.53 -24.21
C LYS A 121 -14.05 15.95 -25.60
#